data_AF-A0A842VSY9-F1
#
_entry.id   AF-A0A842VSY9-F1
#
_cell.length_a   1.000
_cell.length_b   1.000
_cell.length_c   1.000
_cell.angle_alpha   90.00
_cell.angle_beta   90.00
_cell.angle_gamma   90.00
#
_symmetry.space_group_name_H-M   'P 1'
#
loop_
_entity.id
_entity.type
_entity.pdbx_description
1 polymer ?
#
loop_
_entity_poly.entity_id
_entity_poly.type
_entity_poly.pdbx_seq_one_letter_code
_entity_poly.pdbx_strand_id
1 'polypeptide(L)'
;MEKNYGERIKQEENFFESFKGEPALLYTGVSCQGLPMVSKLFAINLFDIGEEFEEEELNAKIELLETTISGQLATISMNSFIRAKSLVKEIQIILDEEENHFGFISFEPMGVNNLYTLELFTMGQPPSHEEFINKVKNTSENTFQCLQNPFCGELKPYANLKGFLSKLDFS
;
A
#
# COMPACT_ATOMS: atom_id res chain seq x y z
N MET A 1 -5.18 -30.06 17.51
CA MET A 1 -3.79 -29.96 17.04
C MET A 1 -3.42 -28.49 17.01
N GLU A 2 -2.93 -27.97 18.13
CA GLU A 2 -2.29 -26.65 18.18
C GLU A 2 -0.96 -26.77 17.45
N LYS A 3 -0.91 -26.36 16.18
CA LYS A 3 0.38 -26.16 15.52
C LYS A 3 1.06 -25.00 16.24
N ASN A 4 2.27 -25.27 16.72
CA ASN A 4 3.07 -24.40 17.58
C ASN A 4 3.21 -23.01 16.93
N TYR A 5 2.85 -21.95 17.65
CA TYR A 5 2.99 -20.57 17.18
C TYR A 5 4.43 -20.26 16.73
N GLY A 6 5.42 -20.86 17.40
CA GLY A 6 6.83 -20.75 17.02
C GLY A 6 7.25 -21.47 15.73
N GLU A 7 6.47 -22.44 15.24
CA GLU A 7 6.72 -23.05 13.91
C GLU A 7 6.19 -22.15 12.78
N ARG A 8 5.11 -21.39 13.01
CA ARG A 8 4.60 -20.40 12.06
C ARG A 8 5.59 -19.24 11.87
N ILE A 9 6.12 -18.70 12.98
CA ILE A 9 7.11 -17.62 12.93
C ILE A 9 8.37 -18.03 12.14
N LYS A 10 8.86 -19.27 12.36
CA LYS A 10 10.01 -19.79 11.60
C LYS A 10 9.71 -20.06 10.13
N GLN A 11 8.46 -20.37 9.78
CA GLN A 11 8.05 -20.50 8.38
C GLN A 11 7.94 -19.13 7.70
N GLU A 12 7.45 -18.10 8.40
CA GLU A 12 7.41 -16.72 7.92
C GLU A 12 8.82 -16.18 7.64
N GLU A 13 9.77 -16.33 8.58
CA GLU A 13 11.17 -15.89 8.42
C GLU A 13 11.86 -16.52 7.18
N ASN A 14 11.72 -17.84 6.98
CA ASN A 14 12.31 -18.54 5.83
C ASN A 14 11.62 -18.21 4.50
N PHE A 15 10.33 -17.85 4.54
CA PHE A 15 9.57 -17.50 3.34
C PHE A 15 10.02 -16.14 2.79
N PHE A 16 10.24 -15.16 3.67
CA PHE A 16 10.77 -13.86 3.27
C PHE A 16 12.15 -13.98 2.62
N GLU A 17 13.04 -14.79 3.19
CA GLU A 17 14.37 -15.05 2.65
C GLU A 17 14.37 -15.70 1.24
N SER A 18 13.23 -16.21 0.79
CA SER A 18 13.10 -16.98 -0.45
C SER A 18 12.66 -16.21 -1.69
N PHE A 19 12.34 -14.90 -1.58
CA PHE A 19 11.96 -14.06 -2.71
C PHE A 19 13.06 -13.97 -3.77
N LYS A 20 12.72 -14.19 -5.05
CA LYS A 20 13.68 -14.15 -6.16
C LYS A 20 13.46 -12.99 -7.14
N GLY A 21 13.34 -11.75 -6.65
CA GLY A 21 13.25 -10.57 -7.52
C GLY A 21 13.92 -9.34 -6.92
N GLU A 22 13.79 -8.20 -7.62
CA GLU A 22 14.14 -6.90 -7.05
C GLU A 22 12.96 -6.36 -6.23
N PRO A 23 13.19 -5.91 -4.98
CA PRO A 23 12.16 -5.25 -4.21
C PRO A 23 11.67 -3.97 -4.90
N ALA A 24 10.36 -3.72 -4.86
CA ALA A 24 9.77 -2.57 -5.53
C ALA A 24 8.53 -2.07 -4.79
N LEU A 25 8.34 -0.75 -4.77
CA LEU A 25 7.07 -0.13 -4.41
C LEU A 25 6.19 -0.08 -5.67
N LEU A 26 5.04 -0.72 -5.63
CA LEU A 26 4.10 -0.79 -6.76
C LEU A 26 3.04 0.31 -6.67
N TYR A 27 2.51 0.53 -5.47
CA TYR A 27 1.47 1.51 -5.19
C TYR A 27 1.64 2.09 -3.79
N THR A 28 1.29 3.37 -3.64
CA THR A 28 1.03 3.97 -2.33
C THR A 28 -0.28 4.74 -2.36
N GLY A 29 -1.00 4.75 -1.26
CA GLY A 29 -2.25 5.46 -1.12
C GLY A 29 -2.53 5.91 0.29
N VAL A 30 -3.43 6.87 0.41
CA VAL A 30 -4.02 7.27 1.68
C VAL A 30 -5.53 7.35 1.49
N SER A 31 -6.23 6.68 2.40
CA SER A 31 -7.68 6.78 2.52
C SER A 31 -8.08 7.27 3.91
N CYS A 32 -9.29 7.77 4.03
CA CYS A 32 -9.90 8.15 5.31
C CYS A 32 -11.30 7.54 5.38
N GLN A 33 -11.53 6.66 6.35
CA GLN A 33 -12.84 6.01 6.58
C GLN A 33 -13.46 5.39 5.31
N GLY A 34 -12.64 4.73 4.49
CA GLY A 34 -13.09 4.11 3.24
C GLY A 34 -13.22 5.06 2.05
N LEU A 35 -12.82 6.32 2.20
CA LEU A 35 -12.73 7.28 1.09
C LEU A 35 -11.29 7.37 0.61
N PRO A 36 -10.99 6.98 -0.66
CA PRO A 36 -9.67 7.19 -1.24
C PRO A 36 -9.39 8.68 -1.39
N MET A 37 -8.17 9.13 -1.05
CA MET A 37 -7.81 10.55 -1.04
C MET A 37 -6.68 10.89 -1.99
N VAL A 38 -5.54 10.24 -1.80
CA VAL A 38 -4.35 10.43 -2.63
C VAL A 38 -3.72 9.08 -2.89
N SER A 39 -3.19 8.89 -4.08
CA SER A 39 -2.59 7.65 -4.52
C SER A 39 -1.46 7.94 -5.51
N LYS A 40 -0.59 6.94 -5.69
CA LYS A 40 0.37 6.88 -6.78
C LYS A 40 0.64 5.44 -7.16
N LEU A 41 0.56 5.14 -8.45
CA LEU A 41 1.11 3.93 -9.07
C LEU A 41 2.53 4.18 -9.61
N PHE A 42 3.45 3.24 -9.38
CA PHE A 42 4.88 3.35 -9.78
C PHE A 42 5.27 2.37 -10.88
N ALA A 43 5.04 1.07 -10.67
CA ALA A 43 5.51 0.02 -11.57
C ALA A 43 4.44 -0.33 -12.61
N ILE A 44 4.17 0.63 -13.49
CA ILE A 44 3.13 0.52 -14.52
C ILE A 44 3.39 -0.66 -15.47
N ASN A 45 4.66 -0.99 -15.71
CA ASN A 45 5.11 -2.11 -16.53
C ASN A 45 4.75 -3.50 -15.97
N LEU A 46 4.38 -3.61 -14.69
CA LEU A 46 3.92 -4.86 -14.10
C LEU A 46 2.43 -5.11 -14.31
N PHE A 47 1.69 -4.08 -14.74
CA PHE A 47 0.31 -4.23 -15.14
C PHE A 47 0.31 -4.43 -16.65
N ASP A 48 -0.35 -5.48 -17.14
CA ASP A 48 -0.52 -5.74 -18.57
C ASP A 48 -1.45 -4.68 -19.19
N ILE A 49 -0.91 -3.48 -19.32
CA ILE A 49 -1.58 -2.29 -19.81
C ILE A 49 -1.24 -2.03 -21.28
N GLY A 50 -0.59 -2.99 -21.96
CA GLY A 50 -0.22 -3.04 -23.38
C GLY A 50 0.89 -2.06 -23.79
N GLU A 51 1.79 -2.52 -24.68
CA GLU A 51 2.99 -1.78 -25.09
C GLU A 51 2.75 -0.72 -26.20
N GLU A 52 1.52 -0.60 -26.72
CA GLU A 52 1.22 0.19 -27.93
C GLU A 52 0.22 1.35 -27.71
N PHE A 53 0.26 2.02 -26.55
CA PHE A 53 -0.58 3.19 -26.30
C PHE A 53 0.16 4.51 -26.52
N GLU A 54 -0.52 5.46 -27.16
CA GLU A 54 -0.11 6.87 -27.16
C GLU A 54 -0.06 7.39 -25.71
N GLU A 55 0.84 8.33 -25.43
CA GLU A 55 1.14 8.80 -24.06
C GLU A 55 -0.12 9.27 -23.30
N GLU A 56 -1.05 9.96 -23.97
CA GLU A 56 -2.30 10.42 -23.36
C GLU A 56 -3.22 9.26 -22.96
N GLU A 57 -3.34 8.22 -23.79
CA GLU A 57 -4.18 7.06 -23.50
C GLU A 57 -3.57 6.23 -22.37
N LEU A 58 -2.25 6.06 -22.38
CA LEU A 58 -1.50 5.41 -21.32
C LEU A 58 -1.74 6.11 -19.97
N ASN A 59 -1.61 7.43 -19.93
CA ASN A 59 -1.86 8.23 -18.72
C ASN A 59 -3.29 8.09 -18.20
N ALA A 60 -4.29 8.10 -19.09
CA ALA A 60 -5.68 7.90 -18.70
C ALA A 60 -5.93 6.49 -18.10
N LYS A 61 -5.29 5.46 -18.66
CA LYS A 61 -5.38 4.10 -18.12
C LYS A 61 -4.71 3.96 -16.76
N ILE A 62 -3.54 4.58 -16.59
CA ILE A 62 -2.85 4.61 -15.30
C ILE A 62 -3.73 5.29 -14.25
N GLU A 63 -4.33 6.43 -14.57
CA GLU A 63 -5.24 7.14 -13.66
C GLU A 63 -6.47 6.30 -13.29
N LEU A 64 -7.06 5.61 -14.26
CA LEU A 64 -8.19 4.71 -14.02
C LEU A 64 -7.81 3.54 -13.11
N LEU A 65 -6.65 2.93 -13.37
CA LEU A 65 -6.14 1.81 -12.58
C LEU A 65 -5.80 2.25 -11.15
N GLU A 66 -5.12 3.39 -11.00
CA GLU A 66 -4.79 3.97 -9.70
C GLU A 66 -6.05 4.26 -8.89
N THR A 67 -7.07 4.87 -9.52
CA THR A 67 -8.37 5.15 -8.90
C THR A 67 -9.09 3.86 -8.49
N THR A 68 -9.03 2.83 -9.34
CA THR A 68 -9.65 1.53 -9.09
C THR A 68 -9.01 0.83 -7.89
N ILE A 69 -7.67 0.76 -7.86
CA ILE A 69 -6.91 0.16 -6.76
C ILE A 69 -7.22 0.90 -5.47
N SER A 70 -7.13 2.24 -5.47
CA SER A 70 -7.38 3.05 -4.28
C SER A 70 -8.79 2.84 -3.72
N GLY A 71 -9.82 2.81 -4.58
CA GLY A 71 -11.19 2.53 -4.16
C GLY A 71 -11.38 1.12 -3.59
N GLN A 72 -10.73 0.11 -4.18
CA GLN A 72 -10.78 -1.27 -3.68
C GLN A 72 -10.09 -1.42 -2.33
N LEU A 73 -8.91 -0.84 -2.14
CA LEU A 73 -8.16 -0.92 -0.89
C LEU A 73 -8.89 -0.20 0.25
N ALA A 74 -9.40 1.01 0.00
CA ALA A 74 -10.21 1.74 0.96
C ALA A 74 -11.47 0.93 1.38
N THR A 75 -12.09 0.25 0.41
CA THR A 75 -13.24 -0.64 0.65
C THR A 75 -12.87 -1.87 1.49
N ILE A 76 -11.73 -2.50 1.21
CA ILE A 76 -11.23 -3.65 1.98
C ILE A 76 -10.96 -3.24 3.42
N SER A 77 -10.24 -2.13 3.63
CA SER A 77 -9.94 -1.61 4.97
C SER A 77 -11.23 -1.34 5.77
N MET A 78 -12.18 -0.62 5.17
CA MET A 78 -13.41 -0.24 5.87
C MET A 78 -14.35 -1.44 6.10
N ASN A 79 -14.48 -2.36 5.15
CA ASN A 79 -15.28 -3.57 5.34
C ASN A 79 -14.69 -4.48 6.42
N SER A 80 -13.37 -4.57 6.51
CA SER A 80 -12.68 -5.29 7.59
C SER A 80 -13.04 -4.67 8.94
N PHE A 81 -12.92 -3.34 9.04
CA PHE A 81 -13.23 -2.61 10.28
C PHE A 81 -14.71 -2.76 10.69
N ILE A 82 -15.66 -2.54 9.78
CA ILE A 82 -17.09 -2.58 10.09
C ILE A 82 -17.59 -4.00 10.34
N ARG A 83 -17.28 -4.93 9.42
CA ARG A 83 -17.92 -6.25 9.37
C ARG A 83 -17.18 -7.27 10.21
N ALA A 84 -15.86 -7.33 10.09
CA ALA A 84 -15.04 -8.25 10.85
C ALA A 84 -14.66 -7.71 12.24
N LYS A 85 -14.91 -6.42 12.50
CA LYS A 85 -14.52 -5.72 13.74
C LYS A 85 -13.01 -5.84 14.00
N SER A 86 -12.23 -5.86 12.93
CA SER A 86 -10.79 -5.99 12.96
C SER A 86 -10.15 -5.11 11.90
N LEU A 87 -8.91 -4.69 12.13
CA LEU A 87 -8.11 -4.04 11.11
C LEU A 87 -7.38 -5.11 10.32
N VAL A 88 -7.49 -5.06 8.99
CA VAL A 88 -6.55 -5.79 8.14
C VAL A 88 -5.19 -5.12 8.31
N LYS A 89 -4.16 -5.87 8.65
CA LYS A 89 -2.78 -5.35 8.72
C LYS A 89 -2.12 -5.45 7.36
N GLU A 90 -2.23 -6.63 6.75
CA GLU A 90 -1.52 -6.96 5.54
C GLU A 90 -2.28 -8.04 4.75
N ILE A 91 -2.16 -7.97 3.42
CA ILE A 91 -2.59 -9.00 2.48
C ILE A 91 -1.37 -9.42 1.69
N GLN A 92 -1.06 -10.70 1.74
CA GLN A 92 -0.02 -11.30 0.91
C GLN A 92 -0.60 -11.77 -0.42
N ILE A 93 0.10 -11.46 -1.51
CA ILE A 93 -0.24 -11.87 -2.87
C ILE A 93 0.89 -12.73 -3.39
N ILE A 94 0.58 -13.96 -3.78
CA ILE A 94 1.51 -14.83 -4.50
C ILE A 94 1.40 -14.47 -5.98
N LEU A 95 2.47 -13.96 -6.57
CA LEU A 95 2.54 -13.55 -7.97
C LEU A 95 3.05 -14.70 -8.84
N ASP A 96 4.03 -15.45 -8.35
CA ASP A 96 4.56 -16.66 -8.96
C ASP A 96 5.02 -17.63 -7.85
N GLU A 97 4.39 -18.79 -7.78
CA GLU A 97 4.69 -19.81 -6.76
C GLU A 97 5.98 -20.59 -7.08
N GLU A 98 6.35 -20.73 -8.36
CA GLU A 98 7.54 -21.47 -8.78
C GLU A 98 8.81 -20.62 -8.60
N GLU A 99 8.69 -19.32 -8.86
CA GLU A 99 9.80 -18.36 -8.71
C GLU A 99 9.83 -17.66 -7.34
N ASN A 100 8.95 -18.03 -6.41
CA ASN A 100 8.80 -17.36 -5.11
C ASN A 100 8.62 -15.83 -5.23
N HIS A 101 7.85 -15.38 -6.23
CA HIS A 101 7.47 -13.98 -6.31
C HIS A 101 6.21 -13.72 -5.52
N PHE A 102 6.29 -12.78 -4.58
CA PHE A 102 5.16 -12.34 -3.79
C PHE A 102 5.22 -10.84 -3.53
N GLY A 103 4.05 -10.27 -3.27
CA GLY A 103 3.90 -8.90 -2.84
C GLY A 103 3.01 -8.77 -1.61
N PHE A 104 3.08 -7.61 -0.96
CA PHE A 104 2.34 -7.30 0.25
C PHE A 104 1.57 -6.01 0.07
N ILE A 105 0.29 -6.06 0.41
CA ILE A 105 -0.54 -4.87 0.56
C ILE A 105 -0.71 -4.62 2.05
N SER A 106 -0.04 -3.59 2.57
CA SER A 106 -0.09 -3.22 3.98
C SER A 106 -1.06 -2.05 4.21
N PHE A 107 -1.78 -2.09 5.32
CA PHE A 107 -2.78 -1.11 5.72
C PHE A 107 -2.44 -0.57 7.11
N GLU A 108 -1.95 0.67 7.14
CA GLU A 108 -1.38 1.25 8.35
C GLU A 108 -2.21 2.42 8.85
N PRO A 109 -2.85 2.29 10.03
CA PRO A 109 -3.59 3.39 10.63
C PRO A 109 -2.65 4.54 10.96
N MET A 110 -3.04 5.78 10.60
CA MET A 110 -2.25 6.97 10.84
C MET A 110 -3.10 8.24 11.05
N GLY A 111 -2.43 9.32 11.45
CA GLY A 111 -3.00 10.64 11.63
C GLY A 111 -3.92 10.74 12.85
N VAL A 112 -4.72 11.80 12.91
CA VAL A 112 -5.58 12.09 14.06
C VAL A 112 -6.52 10.93 14.36
N ASN A 113 -6.41 10.39 15.57
CA ASN A 113 -7.21 9.25 16.05
C ASN A 113 -7.22 8.05 15.10
N ASN A 114 -6.14 7.81 14.34
CA ASN A 114 -6.06 6.71 13.35
C ASN A 114 -7.17 6.77 12.29
N LEU A 115 -7.66 7.96 11.94
CA LEU A 115 -8.73 8.13 10.96
C LEU A 115 -8.27 7.87 9.52
N TYR A 116 -6.97 7.99 9.27
CA TYR A 116 -6.37 7.73 7.96
C TYR A 116 -5.79 6.33 7.92
N THR A 117 -5.73 5.76 6.72
CA THR A 117 -5.02 4.53 6.43
C THR A 117 -3.99 4.80 5.35
N LEU A 118 -2.72 4.56 5.64
CA LEU A 118 -1.66 4.46 4.65
C LEU A 118 -1.72 3.07 4.02
N GLU A 119 -1.78 3.03 2.70
CA GLU A 119 -1.84 1.81 1.90
C GLU A 119 -0.54 1.70 1.12
N LEU A 120 0.12 0.56 1.17
CA LEU A 120 1.37 0.31 0.46
C LEU A 120 1.30 -1.05 -0.20
N PHE A 121 1.54 -1.11 -1.51
CA PHE A 121 1.72 -2.36 -2.23
C PHE A 121 3.19 -2.48 -2.64
N THR A 122 3.88 -3.47 -2.10
CA THR A 122 5.30 -3.73 -2.37
C THR A 122 5.53 -5.15 -2.89
N MET A 123 6.65 -5.38 -3.57
CA MET A 123 7.19 -6.71 -3.84
C MET A 123 8.50 -6.91 -3.07
N GLY A 124 8.77 -8.15 -2.68
CA GLY A 124 10.08 -8.56 -2.16
C GLY A 124 10.25 -8.61 -0.65
N GLN A 125 11.50 -8.56 -0.19
CA GLN A 125 11.90 -8.98 1.17
C GLN A 125 11.53 -7.98 2.28
N PRO A 126 10.72 -8.40 3.29
CA PRO A 126 10.17 -7.52 4.32
C PRO A 126 11.00 -6.98 5.50
N PRO A 127 12.26 -7.37 5.77
CA PRO A 127 13.02 -6.74 6.87
C PRO A 127 13.15 -5.21 6.70
N SER A 128 13.23 -4.74 5.44
CA SER A 128 13.15 -3.32 5.08
C SER A 128 11.72 -2.81 4.88
N HIS A 129 10.71 -3.69 4.78
CA HIS A 129 9.32 -3.30 4.52
C HIS A 129 8.66 -2.70 5.76
N GLU A 130 8.80 -3.32 6.94
CA GLU A 130 8.30 -2.71 8.18
C GLU A 130 9.07 -1.42 8.51
N GLU A 131 10.38 -1.39 8.29
CA GLU A 131 11.19 -0.17 8.45
C GLU A 131 10.76 0.93 7.46
N PHE A 132 10.52 0.58 6.20
CA PHE A 132 10.05 1.49 5.16
C PHE A 132 8.65 2.02 5.49
N ILE A 133 7.72 1.14 5.83
CA ILE A 133 6.37 1.48 6.27
C ILE A 133 6.44 2.48 7.43
N ASN A 134 7.20 2.15 8.48
CA ASN A 134 7.34 2.99 9.65
C ASN A 134 7.98 4.34 9.30
N LYS A 135 8.99 4.36 8.42
CA LYS A 135 9.60 5.60 7.91
C LYS A 135 8.58 6.45 7.19
N VAL A 136 7.81 5.89 6.26
CA VAL A 136 6.79 6.61 5.47
C VAL A 136 5.69 7.15 6.38
N LYS A 137 5.14 6.30 7.26
CA LYS A 137 4.11 6.68 8.22
C LYS A 137 4.58 7.80 9.15
N ASN A 138 5.71 7.61 9.83
CA ASN A 138 6.24 8.60 10.77
C ASN A 138 6.58 9.92 10.07
N THR A 139 7.18 9.86 8.87
CA THR A 139 7.45 11.08 8.09
C THR A 139 6.15 11.79 7.75
N SER A 140 5.12 11.05 7.35
CA SER A 140 3.85 11.63 6.96
C SER A 140 3.16 12.33 8.13
N GLU A 141 3.04 11.65 9.27
CA GLU A 141 2.38 12.19 10.48
C GLU A 141 3.08 13.42 11.05
N ASN A 142 4.42 13.42 11.05
CA ASN A 142 5.22 14.51 11.61
C ASN A 142 5.35 15.71 10.66
N THR A 143 5.16 15.51 9.35
CA THR A 143 5.37 16.57 8.35
C THR A 143 4.06 17.22 7.92
N PHE A 144 2.98 16.46 7.78
CA PHE A 144 1.76 16.94 7.13
C PHE A 144 0.64 17.22 8.13
N GLN A 145 0.45 18.51 8.44
CA GLN A 145 -0.62 18.98 9.33
C GLN A 145 -2.04 18.61 8.84
N CYS A 146 -2.23 18.35 7.55
CA CYS A 146 -3.52 17.92 7.00
C CYS A 146 -3.99 16.55 7.53
N LEU A 147 -3.10 15.75 8.11
CA LEU A 147 -3.44 14.49 8.79
C LEU A 147 -3.88 14.69 10.25
N GLN A 148 -3.75 15.89 10.79
CA GLN A 148 -4.08 16.21 12.19
C GLN A 148 -5.53 16.67 12.39
N ASN A 149 -6.28 16.84 11.31
CA ASN A 149 -7.70 17.20 11.34
C ASN A 149 -8.50 16.15 10.56
N PRO A 150 -9.76 15.87 10.92
CA PRO A 150 -10.60 14.96 10.13
C PRO A 150 -10.76 15.44 8.68
N PHE A 151 -10.80 14.48 7.75
CA PHE A 151 -11.06 14.80 6.35
C PHE A 151 -12.47 15.34 6.14
N CYS A 152 -12.59 16.50 5.50
CA CYS A 152 -13.86 17.20 5.27
C CYS A 152 -14.33 17.17 3.80
N GLY A 153 -13.70 16.37 2.94
CA GLY A 153 -14.02 16.27 1.51
C GLY A 153 -13.16 17.14 0.58
N GLU A 154 -12.24 17.96 1.12
CA GLU A 154 -11.34 18.79 0.31
C GLU A 154 -9.95 18.15 0.14
N LEU A 155 -9.53 17.92 -1.10
CA LEU A 155 -8.21 17.31 -1.40
C LEU A 155 -7.05 18.31 -1.45
N LYS A 156 -7.33 19.61 -1.64
CA LYS A 156 -6.31 20.65 -1.77
C LYS A 156 -5.27 20.67 -0.62
N PRO A 157 -5.64 20.49 0.66
CA PRO A 157 -4.68 20.41 1.77
C PRO A 157 -3.70 19.23 1.69
N TYR A 158 -4.00 18.21 0.88
CA TYR A 158 -3.22 16.97 0.76
C TYR A 158 -2.27 16.97 -0.45
N ALA A 159 -2.17 18.07 -1.20
CA ALA A 159 -1.30 18.16 -2.37
C ALA A 159 0.18 17.88 -2.04
N ASN A 160 0.67 18.39 -0.90
CA ASN A 160 2.05 18.14 -0.46
C ASN A 160 2.27 16.69 -0.03
N LEU A 161 1.27 16.06 0.61
CA LEU A 161 1.30 14.64 0.94
C LEU A 161 1.37 13.81 -0.35
N LYS A 162 0.52 14.09 -1.35
CA LYS A 162 0.58 13.44 -2.66
C LYS A 162 1.96 13.58 -3.31
N GLY A 163 2.55 14.78 -3.24
CA GLY A 163 3.88 15.06 -3.78
C GLY A 163 5.00 14.31 -3.07
N PHE A 164 4.88 14.07 -1.76
CA PHE A 164 5.80 13.22 -1.01
C PHE A 164 5.62 11.74 -1.38
N LEU A 165 4.38 11.25 -1.34
CA LEU A 165 4.06 9.87 -1.67
C LEU A 165 4.51 9.52 -3.09
N SER A 166 4.37 10.43 -4.05
CA SER A 166 4.77 10.19 -5.44
C SER A 166 6.28 10.09 -5.68
N LYS A 167 7.09 10.42 -4.67
CA LYS A 167 8.56 10.37 -4.72
C LYS A 167 9.13 9.25 -3.83
N LEU A 168 8.27 8.43 -3.25
CA LEU A 168 8.71 7.27 -2.51
C LEU A 168 9.43 6.31 -3.45
N ASP A 169 10.51 5.77 -2.96
CA ASP A 169 11.27 4.72 -3.60
C ASP A 169 11.64 3.69 -2.52
N PHE A 170 11.63 2.42 -2.93
CA PHE A 170 11.97 1.30 -2.08
C PHE A 170 13.49 1.00 -2.07
N SER A 171 14.28 1.82 -2.80
CA SER A 171 15.75 1.76 -2.91
C SER A 171 16.53 2.38 -1.74
#